data_AF-A0A7S3UR65-F1
#
_entry.id   AF-A0A7S3UR65-F1
#
_cell.length_a   1.000
_cell.length_b   1.000
_cell.length_c   1.000
_cell.angle_alpha   90.00
_cell.angle_beta   90.00
_cell.angle_gamma   90.00
#
_symmetry.space_group_name_H-M   'P 1'
#
loop_
_entity.id
_entity.type
_entity.pdbx_description
1 polymer ?
#
loop_
_entity_poly.entity_id
_entity_poly.type
_entity_poly.pdbx_seq_one_letter_code
_entity_poly.pdbx_strand_id
1 'polypeptide(L)'
;WVHAPVAPTGECLRLLRELGGPVRHLVLPTTALEHKLFMGPMSKKFPDAEVWVCPGQWSFPVNLPLNFKVSGFLEQGRTFLWSDEIEFELLAPPKVGIGPANEVAFFHKATGSLLVTDSLVSIPTAPPAVIPDQALAESAVEEGEAPPTIVDQAVRNKGWSKMALQILFFGPANPKTFDLLSNKLLVAPVSRSLVFERVPESIVDWINRVTRWPIKQLIPCHFSAPVKATPQQIRDAYAFAYALAPERIGGEEEK
;
A
#
# COMPACT_ATOMS: atom_id res chain seq x y z
N TRP A 1 -0.56 3.08 -17.82
CA TRP A 1 -0.04 2.13 -16.81
C TRP A 1 -0.87 2.33 -15.56
N VAL A 2 -1.47 1.29 -15.00
CA VAL A 2 -2.36 1.38 -13.83
C VAL A 2 -1.83 0.49 -12.71
N HIS A 3 -1.46 1.11 -11.60
CA HIS A 3 -1.03 0.46 -10.37
C HIS A 3 -2.23 0.04 -9.51
N ALA A 4 -2.16 -1.13 -8.87
CA ALA A 4 -3.14 -1.64 -7.91
C ALA A 4 -4.60 -1.24 -8.23
N PRO A 5 -5.15 -1.71 -9.37
CA PRO A 5 -6.48 -1.33 -9.80
C PRO A 5 -7.55 -1.51 -8.71
N VAL A 6 -8.36 -0.48 -8.51
CA VAL A 6 -9.59 -0.53 -7.71
C VAL A 6 -10.78 -0.96 -8.59
N ALA A 7 -11.97 -1.03 -7.99
CA ALA A 7 -13.19 -1.36 -8.72
C ALA A 7 -13.35 -0.47 -9.97
N PRO A 8 -13.56 -1.05 -11.16
CA PRO A 8 -13.71 -0.28 -12.41
C PRO A 8 -15.11 0.32 -12.52
N THR A 9 -15.45 1.21 -11.57
CA THR A 9 -16.70 1.97 -11.56
C THR A 9 -16.75 2.92 -12.76
N GLY A 10 -17.95 3.43 -13.07
CA GLY A 10 -18.10 4.42 -14.14
C GLY A 10 -17.23 5.68 -13.91
N GLU A 11 -17.09 6.10 -12.65
CA GLU A 11 -16.22 7.21 -12.25
C GLU A 11 -14.74 6.89 -12.46
N CYS A 12 -14.26 5.74 -11.97
CA CYS A 12 -12.87 5.32 -12.17
C CYS A 12 -12.50 5.25 -13.66
N LEU A 13 -13.35 4.62 -14.47
CA LEU A 13 -13.12 4.50 -15.90
C LEU A 13 -13.17 5.85 -16.63
N ARG A 14 -14.01 6.79 -16.16
CA ARG A 14 -14.06 8.15 -16.71
C ARG A 14 -12.75 8.90 -16.40
N LEU A 15 -12.29 8.88 -15.15
CA LEU A 15 -11.03 9.51 -14.74
C LEU A 15 -9.83 8.95 -15.52
N LEU A 16 -9.79 7.63 -15.76
CA LEU A 16 -8.74 7.02 -16.59
C LEU A 16 -8.76 7.53 -18.04
N ARG A 17 -9.95 7.74 -18.62
CA ARG A 17 -10.09 8.25 -20.00
C ARG A 17 -9.70 9.72 -20.11
N GLU A 18 -9.94 10.52 -19.08
CA GLU A 18 -9.58 11.95 -19.04
C GLU A 18 -8.05 12.16 -19.13
N LEU A 19 -7.24 11.15 -18.78
CA LEU A 19 -5.79 11.17 -18.97
C LEU A 19 -5.37 11.11 -20.46
N GLY A 20 -6.30 10.82 -21.38
CA GLY A 20 -6.09 10.93 -22.84
C GLY A 20 -5.22 9.83 -23.49
N GLY A 21 -4.64 8.91 -22.70
CA GLY A 21 -3.80 7.82 -23.19
C GLY A 21 -4.43 6.43 -23.05
N PRO A 22 -4.01 5.43 -23.86
CA PRO A 22 -4.48 4.07 -23.71
C PRO A 22 -3.92 3.41 -22.44
N VAL A 23 -4.75 2.60 -21.79
CA VAL A 23 -4.28 1.70 -20.72
C VAL A 23 -3.59 0.49 -21.36
N ARG A 24 -2.25 0.52 -21.42
CA ARG A 24 -1.45 -0.59 -21.97
C ARG A 24 -1.01 -1.63 -20.94
N HIS A 25 -0.95 -1.25 -19.66
CA HIS A 25 -0.41 -2.09 -18.60
C HIS A 25 -1.24 -1.95 -17.33
N LEU A 26 -1.63 -3.09 -16.77
CA LEU A 26 -2.25 -3.24 -15.46
C LEU A 26 -1.27 -3.97 -14.54
N VAL A 27 -1.07 -3.45 -13.34
CA VAL A 27 -0.04 -3.93 -12.41
C VAL A 27 -0.69 -4.35 -11.10
N LEU A 28 -0.53 -5.61 -10.72
CA LEU A 28 -0.82 -6.11 -9.38
C LEU A 28 0.48 -6.11 -8.56
N PRO A 29 0.71 -5.14 -7.68
CA PRO A 29 2.00 -4.93 -7.02
C PRO A 29 2.23 -5.82 -5.78
N THR A 30 1.25 -6.60 -5.33
CA THR A 30 1.32 -7.32 -4.05
C THR A 30 0.73 -8.72 -4.14
N THR A 31 1.06 -9.59 -3.19
CA THR A 31 0.40 -10.88 -2.96
C THR A 31 -0.78 -10.79 -1.99
N ALA A 32 -1.03 -9.64 -1.38
CA ALA A 32 -2.18 -9.39 -0.52
C ALA A 32 -3.51 -9.55 -1.29
N LEU A 33 -4.48 -10.23 -0.68
CA LEU A 33 -5.65 -10.77 -1.38
C LEU A 33 -6.64 -9.68 -1.81
N GLU A 34 -6.80 -8.65 -0.99
CA GLU A 34 -7.69 -7.52 -1.17
C GLU A 34 -7.37 -6.71 -2.44
N HIS A 35 -6.09 -6.61 -2.81
CA HIS A 35 -5.64 -5.90 -4.00
C HIS A 35 -5.83 -6.71 -5.30
N LYS A 36 -6.12 -8.01 -5.20
CA LYS A 36 -6.36 -8.88 -6.38
C LYS A 36 -7.79 -8.78 -6.89
N LEU A 37 -8.72 -8.41 -6.01
CA LEU A 37 -10.16 -8.53 -6.24
C LEU A 37 -10.60 -7.86 -7.56
N PHE A 38 -10.02 -6.70 -7.87
CA PHE A 38 -10.42 -5.91 -9.02
C PHE A 38 -9.53 -6.08 -10.26
N MET A 39 -8.48 -6.91 -10.20
CA MET A 39 -7.62 -7.20 -11.36
C MET A 39 -8.40 -7.85 -12.51
N GLY A 40 -9.23 -8.86 -12.21
CA GLY A 40 -10.09 -9.51 -13.19
C GLY A 40 -11.12 -8.55 -13.81
N PRO A 41 -11.93 -7.86 -13.01
CA PRO A 41 -12.85 -6.84 -13.52
C PRO A 41 -12.18 -5.73 -14.34
N MET A 42 -11.03 -5.20 -13.90
CA MET A 42 -10.31 -4.13 -14.61
C MET A 42 -9.74 -4.64 -15.95
N SER A 43 -9.10 -5.81 -15.97
CA SER A 43 -8.54 -6.39 -17.21
C SER A 43 -9.60 -6.63 -18.28
N LYS A 44 -10.84 -6.97 -17.90
CA LYS A 44 -11.97 -7.06 -18.85
C LYS A 44 -12.37 -5.73 -19.49
N LYS A 45 -12.11 -4.60 -18.83
CA LYS A 45 -12.36 -3.25 -19.40
C LYS A 45 -11.28 -2.80 -20.36
N PHE A 46 -10.09 -3.41 -20.29
CA PHE A 46 -8.93 -3.10 -21.12
C PHE A 46 -8.31 -4.41 -21.64
N PRO A 47 -8.98 -5.13 -22.56
CA PRO A 47 -8.56 -6.48 -22.99
C PRO A 47 -7.17 -6.52 -23.63
N ASP A 48 -6.76 -5.43 -24.28
CA ASP A 48 -5.46 -5.29 -24.93
C ASP A 48 -4.33 -4.96 -23.94
N ALA A 49 -4.66 -4.57 -22.70
CA ALA A 49 -3.66 -4.30 -21.69
C ALA A 49 -2.92 -5.58 -21.28
N GLU A 50 -1.62 -5.47 -21.09
CA GLU A 50 -0.83 -6.52 -20.46
C GLU A 50 -1.01 -6.47 -18.95
N VAL A 51 -1.09 -7.64 -18.33
CA VAL A 51 -1.30 -7.77 -16.88
C VAL A 51 -0.05 -8.32 -16.24
N TRP A 52 0.58 -7.49 -15.41
CA TRP A 52 1.85 -7.79 -14.74
C TRP A 52 1.60 -7.98 -13.25
N VAL A 53 2.07 -9.09 -12.70
CA VAL A 53 1.75 -9.47 -11.31
C VAL A 53 3.00 -9.67 -10.47
N CYS A 54 2.93 -9.24 -9.21
CA CYS A 54 3.95 -9.52 -8.21
C CYS A 54 4.15 -11.04 -8.10
N PRO A 55 5.39 -11.57 -8.13
CA PRO A 55 5.64 -12.99 -7.97
C PRO A 55 5.21 -13.51 -6.59
N GLY A 56 4.92 -14.81 -6.50
CA GLY A 56 4.45 -15.45 -5.25
C GLY A 56 2.93 -15.36 -5.05
N GLN A 57 2.16 -15.16 -6.11
CA GLN A 57 0.70 -15.15 -6.04
C GLN A 57 0.15 -16.46 -5.48
N TRP A 58 -0.85 -16.32 -4.61
CA TRP A 58 -1.50 -17.42 -3.93
C TRP A 58 -2.96 -17.09 -3.63
N SER A 59 -3.74 -18.13 -3.34
CA SER A 59 -5.16 -18.04 -2.96
C SER A 59 -5.42 -18.75 -1.63
N PHE A 60 -6.44 -18.28 -0.89
CA PHE A 60 -6.91 -18.84 0.37
C PHE A 60 -8.39 -19.25 0.26
N PRO A 61 -8.86 -20.33 0.93
CA PRO A 61 -8.09 -21.28 1.75
C PRO A 61 -7.33 -22.34 0.93
N VAL A 62 -7.68 -22.48 -0.36
CA VAL A 62 -7.02 -23.39 -1.30
C VAL A 62 -6.26 -22.56 -2.33
N ASN A 63 -5.02 -22.97 -2.62
CA ASN A 63 -4.14 -22.27 -3.54
C ASN A 63 -4.54 -22.52 -5.01
N LEU A 64 -5.60 -21.85 -5.44
CA LEU A 64 -6.10 -21.86 -6.81
C LEU A 64 -5.34 -20.85 -7.69
N PRO A 65 -5.21 -21.13 -9.00
CA PRO A 65 -4.62 -20.19 -9.95
C PRO A 65 -5.43 -18.89 -10.06
N LEU A 66 -4.77 -17.82 -10.52
CA LEU A 66 -5.45 -16.56 -10.80
C LEU A 66 -6.51 -16.76 -11.88
N ASN A 67 -7.70 -16.20 -11.66
CA ASN A 67 -8.85 -16.33 -12.55
C ASN A 67 -8.95 -15.20 -13.60
N PHE A 68 -7.83 -14.55 -13.91
CA PHE A 68 -7.73 -13.45 -14.86
C PHE A 68 -6.47 -13.56 -15.71
N LYS A 69 -6.43 -12.82 -16.83
CA LYS A 69 -5.28 -12.78 -17.75
C LYS A 69 -4.01 -12.37 -16.99
N VAL A 70 -2.93 -13.12 -17.14
CA VAL A 70 -1.60 -12.75 -16.65
C VAL A 70 -0.63 -12.79 -17.82
N SER A 71 -0.04 -11.64 -18.15
CA SER A 71 0.97 -11.51 -19.21
C SER A 71 2.37 -11.87 -18.72
N GLY A 72 2.63 -11.72 -17.41
CA GLY A 72 3.88 -12.16 -16.79
C GLY A 72 4.06 -11.64 -15.37
N PHE A 73 5.20 -11.98 -14.78
CA PHE A 73 5.57 -11.59 -13.43
C PHE A 73 6.55 -10.39 -13.42
N LEU A 74 6.47 -9.60 -12.35
CA LEU A 74 7.40 -8.52 -12.04
C LEU A 74 8.69 -9.11 -11.44
N GLU A 75 9.57 -9.58 -12.31
CA GLU A 75 10.83 -10.24 -11.92
C GLU A 75 11.98 -9.24 -11.94
N GLN A 76 12.75 -9.16 -10.85
CA GLN A 76 13.92 -8.29 -10.75
C GLN A 76 14.89 -8.56 -11.91
N GLY A 77 15.37 -7.49 -12.55
CA GLY A 77 16.28 -7.59 -13.71
C GLY A 77 15.59 -7.73 -15.07
N ARG A 78 14.26 -7.87 -15.11
CA ARG A 78 13.50 -7.82 -16.36
C ARG A 78 13.27 -6.37 -16.82
N THR A 79 13.50 -6.12 -18.11
CA THR A 79 13.15 -4.85 -18.76
C THR A 79 11.70 -4.86 -19.24
N PHE A 80 11.00 -3.75 -19.00
CA PHE A 80 9.63 -3.49 -19.43
C PHE A 80 9.58 -2.26 -20.32
N LEU A 81 8.49 -2.10 -21.08
CA LEU A 81 8.30 -0.93 -21.96
C LEU A 81 8.33 0.41 -21.21
N TRP A 82 8.05 0.41 -19.90
CA TRP A 82 8.07 1.60 -19.05
C TRP A 82 9.35 1.75 -18.23
N SER A 83 10.36 0.88 -18.38
CA SER A 83 11.56 0.86 -17.51
C SER A 83 12.40 2.14 -17.59
N ASP A 84 12.29 2.90 -18.68
CA ASP A 84 12.96 4.20 -18.82
C ASP A 84 12.33 5.28 -17.92
N GLU A 85 11.04 5.15 -17.58
CA GLU A 85 10.27 6.11 -16.79
C GLU A 85 10.02 5.65 -15.35
N ILE A 86 9.82 4.35 -15.17
CA ILE A 86 9.43 3.72 -13.90
C ILE A 86 10.35 2.55 -13.60
N GLU A 87 11.12 2.67 -12.53
CA GLU A 87 11.91 1.58 -11.93
C GLU A 87 11.10 0.81 -10.88
N PHE A 88 11.56 -0.35 -10.46
CA PHE A 88 10.94 -1.09 -9.36
C PHE A 88 11.93 -1.91 -8.54
N GLU A 89 11.54 -2.23 -7.31
CA GLU A 89 12.26 -3.08 -6.37
C GLU A 89 11.29 -4.09 -5.74
N LEU A 90 11.61 -5.38 -5.87
CA LEU A 90 10.81 -6.47 -5.31
C LEU A 90 11.20 -6.76 -3.85
N LEU A 91 10.20 -6.76 -2.98
CA LEU A 91 10.21 -7.37 -1.65
C LEU A 91 9.62 -8.77 -1.77
N ALA A 92 10.44 -9.80 -1.57
CA ALA A 92 10.01 -11.21 -1.57
C ALA A 92 10.60 -11.94 -0.36
N PRO A 93 10.14 -11.64 0.87
CA PRO A 93 10.66 -12.27 2.08
C PRO A 93 10.25 -13.75 2.16
N PRO A 94 10.89 -14.54 3.04
CA PRO A 94 10.39 -15.86 3.39
C PRO A 94 8.90 -15.82 3.77
N LYS A 95 8.17 -16.89 3.45
CA LYS A 95 6.75 -16.99 3.79
C LYS A 95 6.54 -16.89 5.30
N VAL A 96 5.70 -15.97 5.73
CA VAL A 96 5.27 -15.78 7.11
C VAL A 96 3.76 -16.02 7.23
N GLY A 97 3.34 -16.83 8.18
CA GLY A 97 1.92 -17.12 8.39
C GLY A 97 1.31 -17.91 7.22
N ILE A 98 0.12 -17.50 6.78
CA ILE A 98 -0.71 -18.30 5.87
C ILE A 98 -0.25 -18.27 4.41
N GLY A 99 0.49 -17.24 3.99
CA GLY A 99 0.93 -17.08 2.59
C GLY A 99 2.07 -16.07 2.40
N PRO A 100 2.63 -15.98 1.18
CA PRO A 100 3.59 -14.94 0.81
C PRO A 100 3.07 -13.52 1.05
N ALA A 101 3.98 -12.64 1.47
CA ALA A 101 3.75 -11.22 1.72
C ALA A 101 4.69 -10.37 0.86
N ASN A 102 4.68 -10.62 -0.44
CA ASN A 102 5.54 -9.96 -1.40
C ASN A 102 4.90 -8.63 -1.84
N GLU A 103 5.73 -7.62 -2.07
CA GLU A 103 5.33 -6.32 -2.60
C GLU A 103 6.35 -5.82 -3.62
N VAL A 104 5.90 -5.10 -4.65
CA VAL A 104 6.75 -4.41 -5.61
C VAL A 104 6.57 -2.91 -5.42
N ALA A 105 7.62 -2.24 -4.96
CA ALA A 105 7.68 -0.78 -4.96
C ALA A 105 8.08 -0.29 -6.35
N PHE A 106 7.45 0.79 -6.81
CA PHE A 106 7.78 1.42 -8.10
C PHE A 106 8.27 2.85 -7.88
N PHE A 107 9.19 3.31 -8.72
CA PHE A 107 9.71 4.68 -8.67
C PHE A 107 9.55 5.39 -10.01
N HIS A 108 8.70 6.41 -10.04
CA HIS A 108 8.52 7.25 -11.22
C HIS A 108 9.54 8.38 -11.25
N LYS A 109 10.54 8.26 -12.14
CA LYS A 109 11.77 9.08 -12.15
C LYS A 109 11.49 10.57 -12.29
N ALA A 110 10.64 10.94 -13.25
CA ALA A 110 10.38 12.35 -13.58
C ALA A 110 9.82 13.14 -12.39
N THR A 111 8.98 12.50 -11.58
CA THR A 111 8.32 13.15 -10.43
C THR A 111 9.00 12.89 -9.09
N GLY A 112 9.95 11.94 -9.04
CA GLY A 112 10.49 11.44 -7.77
C GLY A 112 9.44 10.77 -6.89
N SER A 113 8.45 10.09 -7.48
CA SER A 113 7.37 9.45 -6.72
C SER A 113 7.70 7.99 -6.44
N LEU A 114 7.69 7.61 -5.17
CA LEU A 114 7.67 6.21 -4.73
C LEU A 114 6.22 5.75 -4.65
N LEU A 115 5.86 4.70 -5.38
CA LEU A 115 4.56 4.05 -5.32
C LEU A 115 4.71 2.74 -4.56
N VAL A 116 3.88 2.54 -3.54
CA VAL A 116 3.87 1.36 -2.68
C VAL A 116 2.43 0.89 -2.44
N THR A 117 2.30 -0.33 -1.94
CA THR A 117 0.99 -0.88 -1.60
C THR A 117 0.69 -0.70 -0.12
N ASP A 118 1.09 -1.67 0.72
CA ASP A 118 0.76 -1.75 2.14
C ASP A 118 2.00 -1.49 3.03
N SER A 119 3.18 -1.42 2.41
CA SER A 119 4.46 -1.29 3.11
C SER A 119 4.61 0.04 3.85
N LEU A 120 4.01 1.12 3.36
CA LEU A 120 3.98 2.44 4.00
C LEU A 120 2.62 3.10 3.84
N VAL A 121 2.21 3.88 4.84
CA VAL A 121 0.97 4.67 4.83
C VAL A 121 1.16 6.03 5.48
N SER A 122 0.28 6.97 5.15
CA SER A 122 0.13 8.22 5.90
C SER A 122 -1.34 8.59 6.07
N ILE A 123 -1.78 8.61 7.32
CA ILE A 123 -3.19 8.82 7.67
C ILE A 123 -3.47 10.33 7.71
N PRO A 124 -4.44 10.86 6.94
CA PRO A 124 -4.83 12.25 7.08
C PRO A 124 -5.45 12.50 8.46
N THR A 125 -5.23 13.68 9.04
CA THR A 125 -5.89 14.05 10.31
C THR A 125 -7.41 14.16 10.16
N ALA A 126 -7.90 14.67 9.04
CA ALA A 126 -9.32 14.81 8.76
C ALA A 126 -9.85 13.61 7.96
N PRO A 127 -11.12 13.20 8.14
CA PRO A 127 -11.71 12.17 7.31
C PRO A 127 -11.71 12.57 5.83
N PRO A 128 -11.36 11.65 4.92
CA PRO A 128 -11.56 11.84 3.48
C PRO A 128 -13.02 12.19 3.16
N ALA A 129 -13.23 13.11 2.20
CA ALA A 129 -14.56 13.58 1.82
C ALA A 129 -15.47 12.47 1.27
N VAL A 130 -14.89 11.37 0.77
CA VAL A 130 -15.64 10.23 0.24
C VAL A 130 -16.32 9.40 1.34
N ILE A 131 -15.91 9.53 2.60
CA ILE A 131 -16.52 8.79 3.71
C ILE A 131 -17.81 9.51 4.12
N PRO A 132 -18.98 8.84 4.05
CA PRO A 132 -20.25 9.47 4.40
C PRO A 132 -20.35 9.72 5.91
N ASP A 133 -21.07 10.79 6.27
CA ASP A 133 -21.29 11.19 7.67
C ASP A 133 -21.89 10.06 8.52
N GLN A 134 -22.79 9.27 7.93
CA GLN A 134 -23.38 8.11 8.60
C GLN A 134 -22.31 7.11 9.06
N ALA A 135 -21.36 6.75 8.19
CA ALA A 135 -20.31 5.79 8.54
C ALA A 135 -19.36 6.35 9.61
N LEU A 136 -19.10 7.66 9.59
CA LEU A 136 -18.33 8.33 10.64
C LEU A 136 -19.08 8.32 11.97
N ALA A 137 -20.39 8.59 11.96
CA ALA A 137 -21.23 8.55 13.15
C ALA A 137 -21.31 7.14 13.76
N GLU A 138 -21.49 6.11 12.93
CA GLU A 138 -21.49 4.70 13.34
C GLU A 138 -20.15 4.29 13.95
N SER A 139 -19.03 4.69 13.36
CA SER A 139 -17.69 4.43 13.91
C SER A 139 -17.41 5.19 15.21
N ALA A 140 -18.04 6.36 15.41
CA ALA A 140 -17.86 7.21 16.60
C ALA A 140 -18.56 6.69 17.86
N VAL A 141 -19.45 5.71 17.73
CA VAL A 141 -20.24 5.09 18.80
C VAL A 141 -19.34 4.53 19.90
N GLU A 142 -19.66 4.82 21.17
CA GLU A 142 -19.08 4.11 22.31
C GLU A 142 -19.94 2.93 22.73
N GLU A 143 -19.34 2.03 23.51
CA GLU A 143 -20.01 0.83 23.98
C GLU A 143 -21.30 1.17 24.77
N GLY A 144 -22.42 0.61 24.31
CA GLY A 144 -23.74 0.84 24.91
C GLY A 144 -24.49 2.09 24.41
N GLU A 145 -23.92 2.85 23.47
CA GLU A 145 -24.54 4.05 22.91
C GLU A 145 -25.13 3.81 21.50
N ALA A 146 -26.08 4.66 21.11
CA ALA A 146 -26.58 4.73 19.73
C ALA A 146 -25.75 5.74 18.91
N PRO A 147 -25.66 5.60 17.57
CA PRO A 147 -25.01 6.58 16.71
C PRO A 147 -25.56 8.00 16.89
N PRO A 148 -24.70 9.04 16.93
CA PRO A 148 -25.14 10.42 16.96
C PRO A 148 -26.00 10.75 15.74
N THR A 149 -27.14 11.43 15.95
CA THR A 149 -28.01 11.89 14.87
C THR A 149 -27.51 13.18 14.22
N ILE A 150 -26.77 13.99 14.97
CA ILE A 150 -26.11 15.21 14.49
C ILE A 150 -24.63 14.89 14.30
N VAL A 151 -24.13 15.03 13.07
CA VAL A 151 -22.76 14.72 12.70
C VAL A 151 -21.98 16.02 12.52
N ASP A 152 -21.45 16.54 13.61
CA ASP A 152 -20.55 17.70 13.60
C ASP A 152 -19.08 17.28 13.33
N GLN A 153 -18.18 18.27 13.27
CA GLN A 153 -16.76 18.00 13.01
C GLN A 153 -16.11 17.12 14.10
N ALA A 154 -16.57 17.20 15.35
CA ALA A 154 -16.04 16.38 16.43
C ALA A 154 -16.44 14.91 16.26
N VAL A 155 -17.70 14.64 15.92
CA VAL A 155 -18.19 13.29 15.57
C VAL A 155 -17.43 12.76 14.36
N ARG A 156 -17.26 13.57 13.31
CA ARG A 156 -16.50 13.20 12.11
C ARG A 156 -15.06 12.79 12.45
N ASN A 157 -14.36 13.61 13.22
CA ASN A 157 -12.96 13.35 13.61
C ASN A 157 -12.84 12.12 14.50
N LYS A 158 -13.77 11.94 15.45
CA LYS A 158 -13.80 10.77 16.35
C LYS A 158 -14.04 9.48 15.57
N GLY A 159 -15.06 9.47 14.71
CA GLY A 159 -15.39 8.33 13.86
C GLY A 159 -14.24 7.96 12.93
N TRP A 160 -13.58 8.97 12.35
CA TRP A 160 -12.40 8.78 11.52
C TRP A 160 -11.23 8.16 12.29
N SER A 161 -10.90 8.71 13.45
CA SER A 161 -9.85 8.21 14.32
C SER A 161 -10.07 6.74 14.67
N LYS A 162 -11.30 6.37 15.08
CA LYS A 162 -11.65 4.98 15.39
C LYS A 162 -11.54 4.07 14.17
N MET A 163 -12.04 4.51 13.01
CA MET A 163 -11.99 3.75 11.76
C MET A 163 -10.55 3.50 11.30
N ALA A 164 -9.71 4.54 11.29
CA ALA A 164 -8.31 4.44 10.89
C ALA A 164 -7.48 3.57 11.84
N LEU A 165 -7.71 3.66 13.16
CA LEU A 165 -7.01 2.82 14.12
C LEU A 165 -7.47 1.36 14.06
N GLN A 166 -8.76 1.12 13.81
CA GLN A 166 -9.28 -0.24 13.68
C GLN A 166 -8.61 -1.00 12.53
N ILE A 167 -8.44 -0.38 11.36
CA ILE A 167 -7.78 -1.03 10.22
C ILE A 167 -6.27 -1.21 10.47
N LEU A 168 -5.63 -0.32 11.23
CA LEU A 168 -4.20 -0.38 11.51
C LEU A 168 -3.80 -1.40 12.58
N PHE A 169 -4.70 -1.72 13.53
CA PHE A 169 -4.39 -2.56 14.69
C PHE A 169 -5.27 -3.81 14.80
N PHE A 170 -6.39 -3.90 14.07
CA PHE A 170 -7.43 -4.92 14.26
C PHE A 170 -7.88 -5.07 15.72
N GLY A 171 -7.97 -3.96 16.45
CA GLY A 171 -8.27 -3.93 17.87
C GLY A 171 -8.98 -2.64 18.31
N PRO A 172 -9.30 -2.51 19.61
CA PRO A 172 -9.97 -1.33 20.14
C PRO A 172 -9.15 -0.07 19.88
N ALA A 173 -9.80 0.94 19.31
CA ALA A 173 -9.15 2.20 18.98
C ALA A 173 -8.99 3.08 20.23
N ASN A 174 -7.75 3.47 20.55
CA ASN A 174 -7.47 4.53 21.51
C ASN A 174 -7.25 5.85 20.74
N PRO A 175 -8.15 6.85 20.85
CA PRO A 175 -8.02 8.10 20.09
C PRO A 175 -6.69 8.83 20.30
N LYS A 176 -6.05 8.70 21.47
CA LYS A 176 -4.71 9.29 21.72
C LYS A 176 -3.62 8.70 20.83
N THR A 177 -3.80 7.44 20.39
CA THR A 177 -2.89 6.80 19.43
C THR A 177 -2.98 7.47 18.06
N PHE A 178 -4.16 7.96 17.67
CA PHE A 178 -4.34 8.61 16.36
C PHE A 178 -3.49 9.88 16.24
N ASP A 179 -3.45 10.71 17.28
CA ASP A 179 -2.64 11.94 17.29
C ASP A 179 -1.15 11.65 17.15
N LEU A 180 -0.69 10.48 17.64
CA LEU A 180 0.69 10.04 17.50
C LEU A 180 1.04 9.55 16.09
N LEU A 181 0.04 9.14 15.29
CA LEU A 181 0.23 8.52 13.97
C LEU A 181 -0.17 9.42 12.80
N SER A 182 -1.17 10.27 12.97
CA SER A 182 -1.72 11.09 11.89
C SER A 182 -0.66 12.03 11.27
N ASN A 183 -0.73 12.22 9.95
CA ASN A 183 0.22 12.95 9.10
C ASN A 183 1.68 12.48 9.19
N LYS A 184 1.97 11.36 9.87
CA LYS A 184 3.30 10.74 9.83
C LYS A 184 3.35 9.71 8.71
N LEU A 185 4.58 9.42 8.31
CA LEU A 185 4.87 8.26 7.49
C LEU A 185 5.14 7.08 8.42
N LEU A 186 4.43 5.97 8.25
CA LEU A 186 4.61 4.78 9.06
C LEU A 186 4.38 3.51 8.26
N VAL A 187 5.02 2.42 8.71
CA VAL A 187 4.57 1.06 8.40
C VAL A 187 3.32 0.78 9.24
N ALA A 188 2.24 0.30 8.61
CA ALA A 188 1.03 -0.06 9.33
C ALA A 188 1.34 -1.06 10.46
N PRO A 189 0.92 -0.82 11.72
CA PRO A 189 1.24 -1.68 12.86
C PRO A 189 0.85 -3.16 12.67
N VAL A 190 -0.28 -3.41 12.00
CA VAL A 190 -0.71 -4.75 11.60
C VAL A 190 0.31 -5.42 10.66
N SER A 191 0.74 -4.74 9.60
CA SER A 191 1.75 -5.28 8.66
C SER A 191 3.10 -5.49 9.35
N ARG A 192 3.49 -4.55 10.21
CA ARG A 192 4.70 -4.63 11.03
C ARG A 192 4.69 -5.89 11.90
N SER A 193 3.66 -6.05 12.74
CA SER A 193 3.59 -7.14 13.73
C SER A 193 3.33 -8.52 13.12
N LEU A 194 2.51 -8.60 12.06
CA LEU A 194 2.16 -9.88 11.44
C LEU A 194 3.20 -10.36 10.43
N VAL A 195 3.98 -9.46 9.82
CA VAL A 195 4.91 -9.83 8.75
C VAL A 195 6.30 -9.29 9.03
N PHE A 196 6.51 -7.97 9.03
CA PHE A 196 7.85 -7.40 8.83
C PHE A 196 8.80 -7.65 10.01
N GLU A 197 8.32 -7.69 11.25
CA GLU A 197 9.15 -8.02 12.42
C GLU A 197 9.66 -9.47 12.41
N ARG A 198 9.04 -10.36 11.62
CA ARG A 198 9.44 -11.77 11.50
C ARG A 198 10.46 -12.00 10.39
N VAL A 199 10.69 -11.01 9.52
CA VAL A 199 11.63 -11.05 8.40
C VAL A 199 12.46 -9.75 8.31
N PRO A 200 13.04 -9.26 9.43
CA PRO A 200 13.63 -7.93 9.49
C PRO A 200 14.79 -7.75 8.50
N GLU A 201 15.61 -8.78 8.28
CA GLU A 201 16.71 -8.74 7.31
C GLU A 201 16.23 -8.48 5.88
N SER A 202 15.19 -9.18 5.42
CA SER A 202 14.61 -8.98 4.08
C SER A 202 14.04 -7.57 3.91
N ILE A 203 13.49 -7.02 5.00
CA ILE A 203 12.94 -5.65 5.02
C ILE A 203 14.05 -4.62 4.96
N VAL A 204 15.13 -4.80 5.74
CA VAL A 204 16.30 -3.91 5.72
C VAL A 204 16.96 -3.92 4.34
N ASP A 205 17.21 -5.09 3.76
CA ASP A 205 17.83 -5.19 2.43
C ASP A 205 16.96 -4.51 1.37
N TRP A 206 15.64 -4.68 1.41
CA TRP A 206 14.73 -4.05 0.46
C TRP A 206 14.64 -2.54 0.64
N ILE A 207 14.52 -2.04 1.88
CA ILE A 207 14.40 -0.60 2.13
C ILE A 207 15.71 0.12 1.77
N ASN A 208 16.86 -0.51 1.97
CA ASN A 208 18.14 0.04 1.52
C ASN A 208 18.16 0.23 0.00
N ARG A 209 17.68 -0.76 -0.78
CA ARG A 209 17.57 -0.63 -2.24
C ARG A 209 16.58 0.45 -2.67
N VAL A 210 15.37 0.44 -2.12
CA VAL A 210 14.31 1.43 -2.43
C VAL A 210 14.77 2.86 -2.13
N THR A 211 15.47 3.06 -1.01
CA THR A 211 15.86 4.40 -0.55
C THR A 211 17.17 4.91 -1.17
N ARG A 212 17.72 4.20 -2.17
CA ARG A 212 18.73 4.74 -3.10
C ARG A 212 18.13 5.71 -4.12
N TRP A 213 16.83 5.58 -4.42
CA TRP A 213 16.17 6.49 -5.36
C TRP A 213 16.03 7.90 -4.78
N PRO A 214 16.06 8.96 -5.62
CA PRO A 214 15.88 10.34 -5.20
C PRO A 214 14.39 10.66 -4.95
N ILE A 215 13.81 10.03 -3.93
CA ILE A 215 12.39 10.12 -3.57
C ILE A 215 12.03 11.51 -3.05
N LYS A 216 10.92 12.06 -3.54
CA LYS A 216 10.36 13.37 -3.16
C LYS A 216 8.95 13.25 -2.59
N GLN A 217 8.23 12.20 -2.97
CA GLN A 217 6.87 11.93 -2.53
C GLN A 217 6.55 10.44 -2.55
N LEU A 218 5.58 10.06 -1.74
CA LEU A 218 5.01 8.73 -1.62
C LEU A 218 3.58 8.72 -2.17
N ILE A 219 3.23 7.68 -2.90
CA ILE A 219 1.88 7.36 -3.35
C ILE A 219 1.57 5.93 -2.85
N PRO A 220 1.05 5.79 -1.62
CA PRO A 220 0.60 4.50 -1.12
C PRO A 220 -0.77 4.13 -1.72
N CYS A 221 -1.15 2.85 -1.66
CA CYS A 221 -2.50 2.43 -2.02
C CYS A 221 -3.55 2.78 -0.94
N HIS A 222 -3.10 3.04 0.29
CA HIS A 222 -3.98 3.36 1.42
C HIS A 222 -3.76 4.77 1.96
N PHE A 223 -4.86 5.39 2.38
CA PHE A 223 -4.92 6.73 2.99
C PHE A 223 -4.47 7.86 2.05
N SER A 224 -3.65 8.79 2.52
CA SER A 224 -3.31 10.01 1.77
C SER A 224 -2.32 9.72 0.65
N ALA A 225 -2.59 10.29 -0.52
CA ALA A 225 -1.66 10.32 -1.64
C ALA A 225 -1.89 11.59 -2.49
N PRO A 226 -0.85 12.23 -3.04
CA PRO A 226 0.56 12.02 -2.71
C PRO A 226 0.94 12.64 -1.35
N VAL A 227 2.00 12.11 -0.72
CA VAL A 227 2.54 12.58 0.56
C VAL A 227 4.00 12.96 0.38
N LYS A 228 4.43 14.14 0.84
CA LYS A 228 5.86 14.51 0.80
C LYS A 228 6.66 13.55 1.69
N ALA A 229 7.69 12.96 1.12
CA ALA A 229 8.55 12.01 1.81
C ALA A 229 9.96 12.05 1.22
N THR A 230 10.97 11.99 2.08
CA THR A 230 12.37 11.81 1.69
C THR A 230 12.82 10.36 1.93
N PRO A 231 13.91 9.91 1.29
CA PRO A 231 14.49 8.60 1.57
C PRO A 231 14.81 8.40 3.06
N GLN A 232 15.23 9.46 3.77
CA GLN A 232 15.51 9.37 5.19
C GLN A 232 14.24 9.16 6.03
N GLN A 233 13.17 9.92 5.77
CA GLN A 233 11.90 9.74 6.47
C GLN A 233 11.31 8.33 6.24
N ILE A 234 11.53 7.78 5.05
CA ILE A 234 11.17 6.39 4.74
C ILE A 234 11.99 5.43 5.61
N ARG A 235 13.32 5.57 5.67
CA ARG A 235 14.17 4.74 6.55
C ARG A 235 13.75 4.85 8.03
N ASP A 236 13.42 6.06 8.49
CA ASP A 236 12.98 6.31 9.87
C ASP A 236 11.68 5.54 10.19
N ALA A 237 10.75 5.42 9.23
CA ALA A 237 9.54 4.60 9.38
C ALA A 237 9.84 3.10 9.56
N TYR A 238 11.00 2.64 9.09
CA TYR A 238 11.51 1.27 9.24
C TYR A 238 12.55 1.12 10.36
N ALA A 239 12.72 2.10 11.25
CA ALA A 239 13.69 2.02 12.35
C ALA A 239 13.57 0.73 13.19
N PHE A 240 12.36 0.18 13.32
CA PHE A 240 12.14 -1.10 14.00
C PHE A 240 12.85 -2.28 13.32
N ALA A 241 12.88 -2.32 11.97
CA ALA A 241 13.49 -3.41 11.23
C ALA A 241 15.02 -3.35 11.36
N TYR A 242 15.60 -2.15 11.30
CA TYR A 242 17.02 -1.94 11.56
C TYR A 242 17.41 -2.34 12.99
N ALA A 243 16.58 -2.04 13.99
CA ALA A 243 16.82 -2.47 15.37
C ALA A 243 16.77 -4.00 15.55
N LEU A 244 15.97 -4.69 14.74
CA LEU A 244 15.83 -6.15 14.76
C LEU A 244 16.87 -6.88 13.88
N ALA A 245 17.59 -6.16 13.01
CA ALA A 245 18.64 -6.69 12.14
C ALA A 245 19.86 -5.75 12.07
N PRO A 246 20.52 -5.44 13.21
CA PRO A 246 21.60 -4.46 13.27
C PRO A 246 22.80 -4.83 12.38
N GLU A 247 23.05 -6.13 12.20
CA GLU A 247 24.11 -6.66 11.31
C GLU A 247 23.97 -6.21 9.84
N ARG A 248 22.78 -5.77 9.41
CA ARG A 248 22.51 -5.33 8.04
C ARG A 248 22.73 -3.82 7.81
N ILE A 249 23.06 -3.06 8.85
CA ILE A 249 23.23 -1.59 8.78
C ILE A 249 24.52 -1.16 8.04
N GLY A 250 25.50 -2.06 7.87
CA GLY A 250 26.81 -1.75 7.26
C GLY A 250 27.26 -2.68 6.13
N GLY A 251 26.39 -3.50 5.57
CA GLY A 251 26.76 -4.58 4.63
C GLY A 251 26.98 -4.18 3.16
N GLU A 252 26.96 -2.90 2.79
CA GLU A 252 27.05 -2.47 1.39
C GLU A 252 28.46 -2.05 0.92
N GLU A 253 29.50 -2.16 1.75
CA GLU A 253 30.89 -1.82 1.35
C GLU A 253 31.75 -3.00 0.86
N GLU A 254 31.26 -4.25 0.83
CA GLU A 254 32.00 -5.36 0.22
C GLU A 254 31.14 -6.18 -0.74
N LYS A 255 31.21 -5.83 -2.03
CA LYS A 255 31.36 -6.76 -3.18
C LYS A 255 31.53 -6.03 -4.50
#